data_AF-A0A1G3EE36-F1
#
_entry.id   AF-A0A1G3EE36-F1
#
_cell.length_a   1.000
_cell.length_b   1.000
_cell.length_c   1.000
_cell.angle_alpha   90.00
_cell.angle_beta   90.00
_cell.angle_gamma   90.00
#
_symmetry.space_group_name_H-M   'P 1'
#
loop_
_entity.id
_entity.type
_entity.pdbx_description
1 polymer ?
#
loop_
_entity_poly.entity_id
_entity_poly.type
_entity_poly.pdbx_seq_one_letter_code
_entity_poly.pdbx_strand_id
1 'polypeptide(L)'
;MNPLNLLRDTWFFFSRNLPTIALLCLPWVVLENLAQHAINAWLGSAEGMGYSLLAGLLFYPLYSAALILFIDARSRGLQPKVRDLLAAALRLWPSFALLAVLSTLLIVLGASLLVLPALWVMVKLAFAEYLLVLRGLSPLAAIRESMRLTQGYFWPIAACLLVVLLPLWLLDWWTYQQLGEQPNEWLAVLLDSA
;
A
#
# COMPACT_ATOMS: atom_id res chain seq x y z
N MET A 1 9.14 -22.09 -12.92
CA MET A 1 10.19 -21.23 -12.33
C MET A 1 10.31 -21.56 -10.85
N ASN A 2 11.52 -21.62 -10.31
CA ASN A 2 11.73 -21.91 -8.89
C ASN A 2 11.37 -20.66 -8.05
N PRO A 3 10.41 -20.71 -7.11
CA PRO A 3 9.94 -19.53 -6.36
C PRO A 3 11.05 -18.83 -5.58
N LEU A 4 12.09 -19.57 -5.17
CA LEU A 4 13.26 -19.03 -4.49
C LEU A 4 14.10 -18.10 -5.38
N ASN A 5 14.17 -18.39 -6.68
CA ASN A 5 14.87 -17.52 -7.63
C ASN A 5 14.14 -16.20 -7.79
N LEU A 6 12.80 -16.23 -7.85
CA LEU A 6 11.98 -15.03 -7.92
C LEU A 6 12.21 -14.14 -6.69
N LEU A 7 12.18 -14.72 -5.48
CA LEU A 7 12.44 -13.97 -4.24
C LEU A 7 13.85 -13.36 -4.21
N ARG A 8 14.86 -14.09 -4.69
CA ARG A 8 16.23 -13.58 -4.81
C ARG A 8 16.33 -12.41 -5.79
N ASP A 9 15.67 -12.52 -6.94
CA ASP A 9 15.66 -11.46 -7.95
C ASP A 9 14.94 -10.22 -7.44
N THR A 10 13.80 -10.39 -6.74
CA THR A 10 13.09 -9.30 -6.07
C THR A 10 13.95 -8.65 -4.99
N TRP A 11 14.64 -9.45 -4.16
CA TRP A 11 15.55 -8.93 -3.13
C TRP A 11 16.68 -8.11 -3.73
N PHE A 12 17.36 -8.64 -4.75
CA PHE A 12 18.47 -7.95 -5.42
C PHE A 12 18.02 -6.64 -6.08
N PHE A 13 16.84 -6.66 -6.70
CA PHE A 13 16.23 -5.46 -7.27
C PHE A 13 15.96 -4.40 -6.20
N PHE A 14 15.34 -4.81 -5.09
CA PHE A 14 14.99 -3.90 -4.00
C PHE A 14 16.25 -3.32 -3.35
N SER A 15 17.23 -4.15 -3.00
CA SER A 15 18.47 -3.69 -2.36
C SER A 15 19.25 -2.69 -3.23
N ARG A 16 19.17 -2.83 -4.57
CA ARG A 16 19.89 -1.96 -5.50
C ARG A 16 19.15 -0.65 -5.80
N ASN A 17 17.82 -0.65 -5.70
CA ASN A 17 16.99 0.52 -5.97
C ASN A 17 16.44 1.17 -4.68
N LEU A 18 16.78 0.64 -3.50
CA LEU A 18 16.36 1.10 -2.19
C LEU A 18 16.44 2.62 -2.02
N PRO A 19 17.56 3.31 -2.33
CA PRO A 19 17.60 4.77 -2.16
C PRO A 19 16.61 5.52 -3.06
N THR A 20 16.34 5.01 -4.26
CA THR A 20 15.33 5.64 -5.15
C THR A 20 13.92 5.37 -4.69
N ILE A 21 13.63 4.15 -4.20
CA ILE A 21 12.35 3.77 -3.61
C ILE A 21 12.08 4.60 -2.36
N ALA A 22 13.07 4.69 -1.47
CA ALA A 22 13.03 5.51 -0.26
C ALA A 22 12.78 6.98 -0.61
N LEU A 23 13.49 7.55 -1.58
CA LEU A 23 13.26 8.94 -2.02
C LEU A 23 11.86 9.14 -2.65
N LEU A 24 11.30 8.11 -3.28
CA LEU A 24 9.96 8.14 -3.88
C LEU A 24 8.85 8.00 -2.85
N CYS A 25 9.06 7.26 -1.75
CA CYS A 25 8.02 6.94 -0.79
C CYS A 25 8.15 7.75 0.51
N LEU A 26 9.35 7.80 1.12
CA LEU A 26 9.55 8.40 2.45
C LEU A 26 9.08 9.85 2.55
N PRO A 27 9.35 10.77 1.59
CA PRO A 27 8.88 12.14 1.73
C PRO A 27 7.35 12.23 1.83
N TRP A 28 6.64 11.38 1.09
CA TRP A 28 5.18 11.36 1.10
C TRP A 28 4.63 10.68 2.35
N VAL A 29 5.24 9.56 2.78
CA VAL A 29 4.85 8.85 4.00
C VAL A 29 5.06 9.74 5.23
N VAL A 30 6.21 10.43 5.31
CA VAL A 30 6.48 11.38 6.41
C VAL A 30 5.48 12.54 6.38
N LEU A 31 5.18 13.10 5.20
CA LEU A 31 4.17 14.17 5.09
C LEU A 31 2.77 13.69 5.48
N GLU A 32 2.40 12.47 5.10
CA GLU A 32 1.13 11.84 5.49
C GLU A 32 1.05 11.68 7.01
N ASN A 33 2.07 11.10 7.63
CA ASN A 33 2.14 10.91 9.08
C ASN A 33 2.10 12.25 9.83
N LEU A 34 2.88 13.25 9.39
CA LEU A 34 2.85 14.59 9.98
C LEU A 34 1.47 15.25 9.85
N ALA A 35 0.82 15.09 8.69
CA ALA A 35 -0.53 15.62 8.49
C ALA A 35 -1.55 14.96 9.41
N GLN A 36 -1.52 13.63 9.54
CA GLN A 36 -2.40 12.88 10.44
C GLN A 36 -2.16 13.26 11.91
N HIS A 37 -0.90 13.35 12.35
CA HIS A 37 -0.56 13.80 13.70
C HIS A 37 -1.03 15.23 13.99
N ALA A 38 -0.83 16.15 13.04
CA ALA A 38 -1.34 17.50 13.18
C ALA A 38 -2.87 17.49 13.33
N ILE A 39 -3.59 16.83 12.42
CA ILE A 39 -5.06 16.69 12.46
C ILE A 39 -5.53 16.21 13.83
N ASN A 40 -4.92 15.14 14.34
CA ASN A 40 -5.29 14.55 15.62
C ASN A 40 -4.97 15.46 16.81
N ALA A 41 -3.90 16.26 16.73
CA ALA A 41 -3.57 17.25 17.75
C ALA A 41 -4.56 18.42 17.80
N TRP A 42 -5.11 18.85 16.64
CA TRP A 42 -6.04 19.98 16.57
C TRP A 42 -7.50 19.59 16.84
N LEU A 43 -7.96 18.43 16.36
CA LEU A 43 -9.37 18.00 16.45
C LEU A 43 -9.61 16.95 17.57
N GLY A 44 -8.57 16.38 18.16
CA GLY A 44 -8.69 15.22 19.03
C GLY A 44 -8.91 13.92 18.24
N SER A 45 -8.59 12.77 18.85
CA SER A 45 -8.53 11.47 18.15
C SER A 45 -9.86 11.00 17.56
N ALA A 46 -10.99 11.27 18.23
CA ALA A 46 -12.31 10.83 17.77
C ALA A 46 -12.82 11.65 16.57
N GLU A 47 -12.64 12.97 16.59
CA GLU A 47 -13.10 13.86 15.51
C GLU A 47 -12.09 13.90 14.34
N GLY A 48 -10.80 13.66 14.64
CA GLY A 48 -9.71 13.63 13.66
C GLY A 48 -9.64 12.36 12.80
N MET A 49 -10.34 11.28 13.16
CA MET A 49 -10.27 10.00 12.43
C MET A 49 -10.70 10.14 10.96
N GLY A 50 -11.80 10.84 10.68
CA GLY A 50 -12.29 11.04 9.31
C GLY A 50 -11.30 11.86 8.46
N TYR A 51 -10.72 12.90 9.04
CA TYR A 51 -9.72 13.74 8.38
C TYR A 51 -8.39 13.01 8.17
N SER A 52 -8.00 12.13 9.09
CA SER A 52 -6.80 11.28 8.96
C SER A 52 -6.95 10.31 7.79
N LEU A 53 -8.13 9.69 7.63
CA LEU A 53 -8.43 8.84 6.47
C LEU A 53 -8.39 9.62 5.15
N LEU A 54 -8.88 10.86 5.13
CA LEU A 54 -8.79 11.73 3.95
C LEU A 54 -7.35 12.12 3.63
N ALA A 55 -6.52 12.36 4.64
CA ALA A 55 -5.10 12.61 4.46
C ALA A 55 -4.42 11.38 3.84
N GLY A 56 -4.67 10.18 4.36
CA GLY A 56 -4.13 8.96 3.76
C GLY A 56 -4.61 8.73 2.33
N LEU A 57 -5.88 9.01 2.05
CA LEU A 57 -6.42 8.93 0.68
C LEU A 57 -5.78 9.96 -0.27
N LEU A 58 -5.29 11.08 0.24
CA LEU A 58 -4.56 12.06 -0.55
C LEU A 58 -3.17 11.54 -0.92
N PHE A 59 -2.44 10.97 0.03
CA PHE A 59 -1.02 10.61 -0.14
C PHE A 59 -0.80 9.18 -0.68
N TYR A 60 -1.57 8.19 -0.22
CA TYR A 60 -1.47 6.78 -0.62
C TYR A 60 -1.45 6.57 -2.14
N PRO A 61 -2.38 7.16 -2.91
CA PRO A 61 -2.39 7.00 -4.36
C PRO A 61 -1.16 7.56 -5.06
N LEU A 62 -0.56 8.63 -4.53
CA LEU A 62 0.62 9.26 -5.15
C LEU A 62 1.83 8.35 -5.06
N TYR A 63 2.20 7.93 -3.85
CA TYR A 63 3.41 7.13 -3.69
C TYR A 63 3.23 5.70 -4.22
N SER A 64 2.04 5.10 -4.06
CA SER A 64 1.78 3.74 -4.57
C SER A 64 1.82 3.70 -6.10
N ALA A 65 1.14 4.63 -6.79
CA ALA A 65 1.19 4.70 -8.25
C ALA A 65 2.61 5.01 -8.76
N ALA A 66 3.33 5.93 -8.12
CA ALA A 66 4.70 6.26 -8.51
C ALA A 66 5.65 5.06 -8.32
N LEU A 67 5.48 4.29 -7.24
CA LEU A 67 6.24 3.07 -6.99
C LEU A 67 5.95 1.99 -8.02
N ILE A 68 4.68 1.75 -8.35
CA ILE A 68 4.29 0.77 -9.38
C ILE A 68 4.90 1.14 -10.73
N LEU A 69 4.80 2.41 -11.14
CA LEU A 69 5.41 2.91 -12.38
C LEU A 69 6.94 2.82 -12.36
N PHE A 70 7.57 3.09 -11.23
CA PHE A 70 9.02 2.94 -11.08
C PHE A 70 9.47 1.49 -11.28
N ILE A 71 8.77 0.55 -10.67
CA ILE A 71 9.06 -0.89 -10.79
C ILE A 71 8.88 -1.36 -12.23
N ASP A 72 7.78 -0.98 -12.89
CA ASP A 72 7.56 -1.32 -14.31
C ASP A 72 8.65 -0.74 -15.21
N ALA A 73 8.97 0.55 -15.08
CA ALA A 73 10.00 1.18 -15.89
C ALA A 73 11.38 0.55 -15.69
N ARG A 74 11.78 0.27 -14.43
CA ARG A 74 13.05 -0.38 -14.12
C ARG A 74 13.11 -1.82 -14.60
N SER A 75 12.00 -2.56 -14.55
CA SER A 75 11.91 -3.93 -15.09
C SER A 75 12.12 -3.98 -16.61
N ARG A 76 11.80 -2.90 -17.32
CA ARG A 76 12.05 -2.70 -18.76
C ARG A 76 13.46 -2.16 -19.07
N GLY A 77 14.31 -2.00 -18.06
CA GLY A 77 15.65 -1.43 -18.20
C GLY A 77 15.69 0.09 -18.38
N LEU A 78 14.57 0.78 -18.19
CA LEU A 78 14.49 2.24 -18.30
C LEU A 78 14.95 2.92 -17.01
N GLN A 79 15.44 4.15 -17.13
CA GLN A 79 15.79 5.01 -15.99
C GLN A 79 14.88 6.24 -15.95
N PRO A 80 13.62 6.08 -15.47
CA PRO A 80 12.68 7.19 -15.43
C PRO A 80 13.17 8.27 -14.44
N LYS A 81 12.94 9.54 -14.78
CA LYS A 81 13.17 10.63 -13.83
C LYS A 81 12.04 10.64 -12.80
N VAL A 82 12.37 10.90 -11.53
CA VAL A 82 11.38 10.96 -10.44
C VAL A 82 10.23 11.93 -10.76
N ARG A 83 10.53 13.08 -11.38
CA ARG A 83 9.52 14.05 -11.79
C ARG A 83 8.48 13.49 -12.77
N ASP A 84 8.90 12.62 -13.69
CA ASP A 84 8.01 12.07 -14.72
C ASP A 84 7.09 11.02 -14.10
N LEU A 85 7.60 10.24 -13.13
CA LEU A 85 6.83 9.29 -12.35
C LEU A 85 5.77 10.00 -11.49
N LEU A 86 6.16 11.08 -10.79
CA LEU A 86 5.23 11.87 -9.99
C LEU A 86 4.16 12.56 -10.85
N ALA A 87 4.54 13.09 -12.01
CA ALA A 87 3.58 13.67 -12.95
C ALA A 87 2.59 12.64 -13.49
N ALA A 88 3.05 11.41 -13.77
CA ALA A 88 2.18 10.30 -14.16
C ALA A 88 1.27 9.84 -13.01
N ALA A 89 1.80 9.73 -11.79
CA ALA A 89 1.03 9.38 -10.60
C ALA A 89 -0.07 10.42 -10.31
N LEU A 90 0.23 11.72 -10.43
CA LEU A 90 -0.73 12.81 -10.29
C LEU A 90 -1.89 12.73 -11.30
N ARG A 91 -1.62 12.29 -12.54
CA ARG A 91 -2.67 12.07 -13.55
C ARG A 91 -3.57 10.88 -13.21
N LEU A 92 -3.01 9.84 -12.61
CA LEU A 92 -3.74 8.64 -12.18
C LEU A 92 -4.46 8.83 -10.84
N TRP A 93 -4.06 9.84 -10.07
CA TRP A 93 -4.53 10.12 -8.71
C TRP A 93 -6.04 9.98 -8.51
N PRO A 94 -6.93 10.65 -9.28
CA PRO A 94 -8.37 10.59 -8.99
C PRO A 94 -8.95 9.19 -9.20
N SER A 95 -8.46 8.47 -10.20
CA SER A 95 -8.90 7.09 -10.45
C SER A 95 -8.37 6.14 -9.38
N PHE A 96 -7.11 6.32 -8.98
CA PHE A 96 -6.48 5.49 -7.96
C PHE A 96 -7.09 5.75 -6.58
N ALA A 97 -7.36 7.00 -6.21
CA ALA A 97 -8.08 7.35 -4.99
C ALA A 97 -9.47 6.68 -4.97
N LEU A 98 -10.22 6.74 -6.06
CA LEU A 98 -11.51 6.05 -6.15
C LEU A 98 -11.37 4.53 -5.99
N LEU A 99 -10.34 3.92 -6.60
CA LEU A 99 -10.04 2.50 -6.41
C LEU A 99 -9.72 2.18 -4.96
N ALA A 100 -8.90 3.00 -4.29
CA ALA A 100 -8.53 2.83 -2.89
C ALA A 100 -9.77 2.90 -1.99
N VAL A 101 -10.63 3.91 -2.15
CA VAL A 101 -11.90 4.01 -1.41
C VAL A 101 -12.76 2.76 -1.61
N LEU A 102 -12.98 2.34 -2.85
CA LEU A 102 -13.77 1.14 -3.13
C LEU A 102 -13.16 -0.11 -2.49
N SER A 103 -11.83 -0.27 -2.61
CA SER A 103 -11.12 -1.42 -2.05
C SER A 103 -11.20 -1.44 -0.53
N THR A 104 -10.97 -0.31 0.14
CA THR A 104 -11.11 -0.16 1.58
C THR A 104 -12.52 -0.47 2.04
N LEU A 105 -13.55 0.05 1.36
CA LEU A 105 -14.94 -0.27 1.68
C LEU A 105 -15.24 -1.76 1.56
N LEU A 106 -14.75 -2.41 0.50
CA LEU A 106 -14.89 -3.86 0.30
C LEU A 106 -14.19 -4.65 1.40
N ILE A 107 -12.99 -4.23 1.82
CA ILE A 107 -12.22 -4.89 2.88
C ILE A 107 -12.91 -4.72 4.23
N VAL A 108 -13.37 -3.50 4.56
CA VAL A 108 -14.11 -3.22 5.80
C VAL A 108 -15.42 -4.00 5.86
N LEU A 109 -16.15 -4.07 4.75
CA LEU A 109 -17.35 -4.90 4.63
C LEU A 109 -17.02 -6.40 4.76
N GLY A 110 -15.89 -6.83 4.21
CA GLY A 110 -15.37 -8.18 4.41
C GLY A 110 -15.09 -8.45 5.88
N ALA A 111 -14.42 -7.52 6.56
CA ALA A 111 -14.04 -7.66 7.97
C ALA A 111 -15.24 -7.69 8.92
N SER A 112 -16.30 -6.92 8.62
CA SER A 112 -17.54 -6.94 9.41
C SER A 112 -18.28 -8.28 9.32
N LEU A 113 -18.04 -9.05 8.25
CA LEU A 113 -18.57 -10.41 8.04
C LEU A 113 -17.65 -11.52 8.58
N LEU A 114 -16.59 -11.18 9.34
CA LEU A 114 -15.49 -12.01 9.88
C LEU A 114 -14.15 -11.85 9.11
N VAL A 115 -13.07 -12.35 9.71
CA VAL A 115 -11.71 -12.25 9.16
C VAL A 115 -11.54 -13.00 7.82
N LEU A 116 -12.23 -14.14 7.66
CA LEU A 116 -12.15 -14.95 6.43
C LEU A 116 -12.62 -14.19 5.17
N PRO A 117 -13.80 -13.52 5.16
CA PRO A 117 -14.22 -12.71 4.01
C PRO A 117 -13.30 -11.52 3.74
N ALA A 118 -12.73 -10.87 4.76
CA ALA A 118 -11.73 -9.82 4.55
C ALA A 118 -10.50 -10.36 3.80
N LEU A 119 -9.94 -11.49 4.23
CA LEU A 119 -8.80 -12.13 3.57
C LEU A 119 -9.15 -12.52 2.12
N TRP A 120 -10.36 -13.03 1.90
CA TRP A 120 -10.81 -13.36 0.55
C TRP A 120 -10.83 -12.12 -0.36
N VAL A 121 -11.37 -11.00 0.13
CA VAL A 121 -11.39 -9.72 -0.59
C VAL A 121 -9.97 -9.22 -0.86
N MET A 122 -9.05 -9.28 0.11
CA MET A 122 -7.65 -8.86 -0.08
C MET A 122 -6.96 -9.66 -1.19
N VAL A 123 -7.12 -10.98 -1.20
CA VAL A 123 -6.61 -11.85 -2.28
C VAL A 123 -7.21 -11.45 -3.62
N LYS A 124 -8.52 -11.18 -3.66
CA LYS A 124 -9.24 -10.80 -4.87
C LYS A 124 -8.89 -9.42 -5.41
N LEU A 125 -8.41 -8.52 -4.57
CA LEU A 125 -8.02 -7.15 -4.92
C LEU A 125 -6.52 -6.98 -5.12
N ALA A 126 -5.70 -7.98 -4.83
CA ALA A 126 -4.23 -7.91 -4.87
C ALA A 126 -3.64 -7.37 -6.19
N PHE A 127 -4.34 -7.54 -7.32
CA PHE A 127 -3.88 -7.03 -8.62
C PHE A 127 -4.60 -5.76 -9.10
N ALA A 128 -5.59 -5.26 -8.37
CA ALA A 128 -6.44 -4.17 -8.84
C ALA A 128 -5.64 -2.89 -9.07
N GLU A 129 -4.75 -2.53 -8.13
CA GLU A 129 -3.90 -1.33 -8.23
C GLU A 129 -2.96 -1.40 -9.43
N TYR A 130 -2.30 -2.56 -9.63
CA TYR A 130 -1.42 -2.80 -10.78
C TYR A 130 -2.17 -2.71 -12.11
N LEU A 131 -3.40 -3.25 -12.17
CA LEU A 131 -4.23 -3.19 -13.37
C LEU A 131 -4.68 -1.77 -13.70
N LEU A 132 -5.00 -0.96 -12.69
CA LEU A 132 -5.34 0.44 -12.90
C LEU A 132 -4.12 1.24 -13.38
N VAL A 133 -2.97 1.09 -12.71
CA VAL A 133 -1.77 1.89 -13.01
C VAL A 133 -1.11 1.46 -14.33
N LEU A 134 -0.92 0.15 -14.55
CA LEU A 134 -0.15 -0.35 -15.68
C LEU A 134 -0.99 -0.56 -16.94
N ARG A 135 -2.30 -0.85 -16.78
CA ARG A 135 -3.21 -1.06 -17.92
C ARG A 135 -4.20 0.08 -18.13
N GLY A 136 -4.19 1.11 -17.28
CA GLY A 136 -5.08 2.27 -17.41
C GLY A 136 -6.56 1.92 -17.29
N LEU A 137 -6.91 0.82 -16.62
CA LEU A 137 -8.31 0.41 -16.45
C LEU A 137 -9.03 1.35 -15.49
N SER A 138 -10.34 1.54 -15.69
CA SER A 138 -11.18 2.24 -14.72
C SER A 138 -11.23 1.45 -13.39
N PRO A 139 -11.45 2.10 -12.24
CA PRO A 139 -11.40 1.44 -10.92
C PRO A 139 -12.27 0.19 -10.80
N LEU A 140 -13.52 0.27 -11.27
CA LEU A 140 -14.44 -0.87 -11.26
C LEU A 140 -14.00 -1.98 -12.22
N ALA A 141 -13.46 -1.63 -13.38
CA ALA A 141 -12.93 -2.61 -14.33
C ALA A 141 -11.67 -3.30 -13.78
N ALA A 142 -10.79 -2.55 -13.11
CA ALA A 142 -9.60 -3.07 -12.47
C ALA A 142 -9.94 -4.08 -11.35
N ILE A 143 -10.94 -3.79 -10.51
CA ILE A 143 -11.44 -4.73 -9.49
C ILE A 143 -11.97 -5.99 -10.15
N ARG A 144 -12.87 -5.86 -11.14
CA ARG A 144 -13.48 -7.02 -11.82
C ARG A 144 -12.41 -7.91 -12.47
N GLU A 145 -11.45 -7.28 -13.13
CA GLU A 145 -10.36 -7.98 -13.79
C GLU A 145 -9.41 -8.64 -12.77
N SER A 146 -9.13 -7.99 -11.65
CA SER A 146 -8.37 -8.58 -10.54
C SER A 146 -9.07 -9.82 -9.98
N MET A 147 -10.39 -9.76 -9.81
CA MET A 147 -11.17 -10.91 -9.36
C MET A 147 -11.10 -12.09 -10.34
N ARG A 148 -11.05 -11.81 -11.64
CA ARG A 148 -10.90 -12.81 -12.71
C ARG A 148 -9.49 -13.42 -12.70
N LEU A 149 -8.44 -12.61 -12.62
CA LEU A 149 -7.06 -13.09 -12.61
C LEU A 149 -6.73 -13.97 -11.39
N THR A 150 -7.39 -13.69 -10.27
CA THR A 150 -7.24 -14.43 -9.01
C THR A 150 -8.12 -15.69 -8.95
N GLN A 151 -8.95 -15.97 -9.97
CA GLN A 151 -9.67 -17.25 -10.07
C GLN A 151 -8.68 -18.37 -10.39
N GLY A 152 -8.75 -19.48 -9.64
CA GLY A 152 -7.86 -20.63 -9.80
C GLY A 152 -6.52 -20.54 -9.07
N TYR A 153 -6.06 -19.35 -8.69
CA TYR A 153 -4.78 -19.13 -7.97
C TYR A 153 -4.96 -18.56 -6.55
N PHE A 154 -6.14 -18.75 -5.95
CA PHE A 154 -6.45 -18.21 -4.62
C PHE A 154 -5.43 -18.63 -3.56
N TRP A 155 -5.17 -19.92 -3.42
CA TRP A 155 -4.28 -20.44 -2.38
C TRP A 155 -2.83 -19.98 -2.51
N PRO A 156 -2.19 -20.01 -3.70
CA PRO A 156 -0.86 -19.42 -3.87
C PRO A 156 -0.78 -17.94 -3.50
N ILE A 157 -1.78 -17.14 -3.89
CA ILE A 157 -1.81 -15.70 -3.59
C ILE A 157 -2.05 -15.48 -2.11
N ALA A 158 -2.99 -16.22 -1.51
CA ALA A 158 -3.27 -16.17 -0.08
C ALA A 158 -2.03 -16.56 0.74
N ALA A 159 -1.32 -17.62 0.36
CA ALA A 159 -0.08 -18.01 1.01
C ALA A 159 1.00 -16.92 0.89
N CYS A 160 1.15 -16.32 -0.29
CA CYS A 160 2.07 -15.18 -0.49
C CYS A 160 1.72 -14.01 0.42
N LEU A 161 0.44 -13.62 0.48
CA LEU A 161 -0.04 -12.56 1.35
C LEU A 161 0.19 -12.88 2.83
N LEU A 162 -0.11 -14.11 3.27
CA LEU A 162 0.09 -14.52 4.67
C LEU A 162 1.57 -14.52 5.06
N VAL A 163 2.47 -14.91 4.16
CA VAL A 163 3.93 -14.85 4.42
C VAL A 163 4.42 -13.43 4.65
N VAL A 164 3.75 -12.42 4.07
CA VAL A 164 4.10 -11.00 4.28
C VAL A 164 3.35 -10.42 5.48
N LEU A 165 2.05 -10.70 5.63
CA LEU A 165 1.20 -10.13 6.68
C LEU A 165 1.49 -10.71 8.06
N LEU A 166 1.74 -12.02 8.19
CA LEU A 166 1.96 -12.65 9.50
C LEU A 166 3.19 -12.10 10.22
N PRO A 167 4.37 -11.95 9.58
CA PRO A 167 5.52 -11.32 10.23
C PRO A 167 5.26 -9.87 10.62
N LEU A 168 4.56 -9.09 9.78
CA LEU A 168 4.21 -7.71 10.09
C LEU A 168 3.31 -7.63 11.34
N TRP A 169 2.24 -8.41 11.39
CA TRP A 169 1.38 -8.49 12.57
C TRP A 169 2.11 -8.98 13.82
N LEU A 170 3.05 -9.92 13.67
CA LEU A 170 3.86 -10.40 14.78
C LEU A 170 4.81 -9.31 15.29
N LEU A 171 5.39 -8.53 14.38
CA LEU A 171 6.23 -7.38 14.71
C LEU A 171 5.42 -6.29 15.39
N ASP A 172 4.24 -5.93 14.87
CA ASP A 172 3.34 -4.95 15.48
C ASP A 172 2.95 -5.40 16.90
N TRP A 173 2.55 -6.66 17.05
CA TRP A 173 2.23 -7.25 18.34
C TRP A 173 3.42 -7.19 19.31
N TRP A 174 4.61 -7.56 18.86
CA TRP A 174 5.83 -7.54 19.67
C TRP A 174 6.24 -6.12 20.07
N THR A 175 6.06 -5.17 19.15
CA THR A 175 6.33 -3.74 19.35
C THR A 175 5.35 -3.15 20.37
N TYR A 176 4.07 -3.49 20.26
CA TYR A 176 3.02 -3.10 21.21
C TYR A 176 3.31 -3.64 22.62
N GLN A 177 3.76 -4.90 22.73
CA GLN A 177 4.14 -5.47 24.03
C GLN A 177 5.34 -4.78 24.69
N GLN A 178 6.29 -4.26 23.91
CA GLN A 178 7.48 -3.59 24.45
C GLN A 178 7.26 -2.12 24.79
N LEU A 179 6.39 -1.42 24.05
CA LEU A 179 6.23 0.03 24.20
C LEU A 179 5.10 0.45 25.15
N GLY A 180 4.11 -0.42 25.43
CA GLY A 180 2.96 -0.06 26.27
C GLY A 180 2.13 1.10 25.70
N GLU A 181 0.96 1.38 26.29
CA GLU A 181 -0.04 2.34 25.79
C GLU A 181 0.39 3.82 25.65
N GLN A 182 1.68 4.16 25.84
CA GLN A 182 2.16 5.53 25.67
C GLN A 182 3.41 5.59 24.80
N PRO A 183 3.26 5.69 23.47
CA PRO A 183 4.37 6.15 22.66
C PRO A 183 4.59 7.64 22.96
N ASN A 184 5.80 8.01 23.37
CA ASN A 184 6.30 9.36 23.12
C ASN A 184 6.07 9.62 21.63
N GLU A 185 5.22 10.58 21.29
CA GLU A 185 4.60 10.79 19.96
C GLU A 185 5.60 10.73 18.79
N TRP A 186 6.86 11.06 19.03
CA TRP A 186 7.97 11.03 18.07
C TRP A 186 8.44 9.62 17.67
N LEU A 187 8.34 8.63 18.55
CA LEU A 187 8.72 7.24 18.24
C LEU A 187 7.65 6.53 17.39
N ALA A 188 6.37 6.86 17.59
CA ALA A 188 5.29 6.38 16.73
C ALA A 188 5.45 6.90 15.29
N VAL A 189 5.72 8.19 15.12
CA VAL A 189 6.01 8.79 13.80
C VAL A 189 7.18 8.11 13.11
N LEU A 190 8.27 7.80 13.83
CA LEU A 190 9.44 7.16 13.24
C LEU A 190 9.21 5.68 12.89
N LEU A 191 8.41 4.96 13.68
CA LEU A 191 8.08 3.56 13.43
C LEU A 191 7.05 3.42 12.30
N ASP A 192 6.07 4.31 12.21
CA ASP A 192 5.10 4.36 11.09
C ASP A 192 5.70 4.89 9.78
N SER A 193 6.95 5.39 9.82
CA SER A 193 7.66 5.91 8.65
C SER A 193 8.78 5.00 8.12
N ALA A 194 9.07 3.88 8.78
CA ALA A 194 10.17 2.96 8.46
C ALA A 194 9.68 1.66 7.81
#